data_AF-A0A1G2CC28-F1
#
_entry.id   AF-A0A1G2CC28-F1
#
_cell.length_a   1.000
_cell.length_b   1.000
_cell.length_c   1.000
_cell.angle_alpha   90.00
_cell.angle_beta   90.00
_cell.angle_gamma   90.00
#
_symmetry.space_group_name_H-M   'P 1'
#
loop_
_entity.id
_entity.type
_entity.pdbx_description
1 polymer ?
#
loop_
_entity_poly.entity_id
_entity_poly.type
_entity_poly.pdbx_seq_one_letter_code
_entity_poly.pdbx_strand_id
1 'polypeptide(L)'
;MATKNGEKLLYEDLSYQIRGACFDLYKKFGGDFKETAINKALFLELQSRKLRVENQKRIDIFHNNEKIGVYIPDLIVEDKILIELKVKQFLSRSDDRQFWRYLKGSNYKLGFLINFGPQKLEIKRRVFDKARYE
;
A
#
# COMPACT_ATOMS: atom_id res chain seq x y z
N MET A 1 -9.93 22.18 -11.08
CA MET A 1 -10.83 22.37 -9.92
C MET A 1 -10.04 22.09 -8.66
N ALA A 2 -9.69 23.13 -7.92
CA ALA A 2 -8.95 23.04 -6.66
C ALA A 2 -9.89 22.53 -5.54
N THR A 3 -9.41 21.59 -4.74
CA THR A 3 -10.12 21.09 -3.56
C THR A 3 -10.15 22.17 -2.49
N LYS A 4 -11.35 22.66 -2.17
CA LYS A 4 -11.64 23.46 -0.97
C LYS A 4 -11.44 22.61 0.29
N ASN A 5 -10.99 23.28 1.35
CA ASN A 5 -10.74 22.87 2.74
C ASN A 5 -9.37 22.22 3.02
N GLY A 6 -8.61 22.87 3.90
CA GLY A 6 -7.31 22.43 4.43
C GLY A 6 -7.40 21.22 5.36
N GLU A 7 -8.14 20.20 4.98
CA GLU A 7 -8.12 18.90 5.64
C GLU A 7 -6.83 18.16 5.24
N LYS A 8 -5.91 18.04 6.21
CA LYS A 8 -4.66 17.32 6.02
C LYS A 8 -4.95 15.85 5.69
N LEU A 9 -4.37 15.33 4.61
CA LEU A 9 -4.52 13.92 4.25
C LEU A 9 -4.00 13.02 5.39
N LEU A 10 -4.71 11.94 5.72
CA LEU A 10 -4.22 10.95 6.67
C LEU A 10 -2.85 10.42 6.22
N TYR A 11 -1.82 10.59 7.06
CA TYR A 11 -0.43 10.26 6.74
C TYR A 11 0.06 10.89 5.42
N GLU A 12 -0.23 12.17 5.21
CA GLU A 12 0.14 12.93 4.02
C GLU A 12 1.63 12.79 3.65
N ASP A 13 2.52 13.15 4.58
CA ASP A 13 3.97 13.15 4.34
C ASP A 13 4.49 11.75 3.95
N LEU A 14 4.02 10.71 4.66
CA LEU A 14 4.35 9.32 4.32
C LEU A 14 3.77 8.90 2.95
N SER A 15 2.54 9.35 2.64
CA SER A 15 1.91 9.08 1.35
C SER A 15 2.72 9.69 0.20
N TYR A 16 3.24 10.91 0.37
CA TYR A 16 4.10 11.54 -0.62
C TYR A 16 5.43 10.80 -0.78
N GLN A 17 6.07 10.41 0.32
CA GLN A 17 7.32 9.66 0.26
C GLN A 17 7.16 8.29 -0.43
N ILE A 18 6.10 7.54 -0.11
CA ILE A 18 5.80 6.25 -0.74
C ILE A 18 5.55 6.41 -2.24
N ARG A 19 4.74 7.41 -2.63
CA ARG A 19 4.48 7.68 -4.06
C ARG A 19 5.75 8.07 -4.80
N GLY A 20 6.56 8.95 -4.21
CA GLY A 20 7.86 9.35 -4.76
C GLY A 20 8.76 8.14 -5.00
N ALA A 21 8.92 7.27 -3.99
CA ALA A 21 9.68 6.03 -4.10
C ALA A 21 9.20 5.14 -5.26
N CYS A 22 7.88 4.98 -5.41
CA CYS A 22 7.32 4.19 -6.50
C CYS A 22 7.60 4.79 -7.87
N PHE A 23 7.47 6.11 -8.04
CA PHE A 23 7.77 6.79 -9.30
C PHE A 23 9.26 6.72 -9.65
N ASP A 24 10.14 6.94 -8.68
CA ASP A 24 11.58 6.88 -8.90
C ASP A 24 12.03 5.46 -9.24
N LEU A 25 11.41 4.45 -8.62
CA LEU A 25 11.63 3.05 -8.97
C LEU A 25 11.11 2.72 -10.38
N TYR A 26 9.89 3.16 -10.72
CA TYR A 26 9.31 2.90 -12.03
C TYR A 26 10.10 3.54 -13.17
N LYS A 27 10.69 4.73 -12.96
CA LYS A 27 11.60 5.36 -13.94
C LYS A 27 12.86 4.52 -14.21
N LYS A 28 13.36 3.80 -13.20
CA LYS A 28 14.57 2.98 -13.29
C LYS A 28 14.31 1.61 -13.92
N PHE A 29 13.20 0.98 -13.55
CA PHE A 29 12.95 -0.44 -13.84
C PHE A 29 11.75 -0.70 -14.77
N GLY A 30 10.89 0.29 -15.01
CA GLY A 30 9.65 0.07 -15.74
C GLY A 30 8.74 -0.96 -15.06
N GLY A 31 8.06 -1.78 -15.85
CA GLY A 31 7.13 -2.82 -15.38
C GLY A 31 7.48 -4.25 -15.82
N ASP A 32 8.75 -4.51 -16.17
CA ASP A 32 9.18 -5.78 -16.77
C ASP A 32 9.90 -6.72 -15.79
N PHE A 33 10.02 -6.33 -14.52
CA PHE A 33 10.70 -7.11 -13.49
C PHE A 33 9.74 -7.99 -12.71
N LYS A 34 10.24 -9.11 -12.17
CA LYS A 34 9.46 -9.97 -11.28
C LYS A 34 8.99 -9.20 -10.04
N GLU A 35 7.78 -9.51 -9.57
CA GLU A 35 7.17 -8.87 -8.39
C GLU A 35 8.06 -8.91 -7.15
N THR A 36 8.78 -10.02 -6.92
CA THR A 36 9.74 -10.15 -5.82
C THR A 36 10.93 -9.19 -5.91
N ALA A 37 11.41 -8.91 -7.13
CA ALA A 37 12.49 -7.94 -7.35
C ALA A 37 11.99 -6.51 -7.12
N ILE A 38 10.79 -6.17 -7.61
CA ILE A 38 10.15 -4.87 -7.36
C ILE A 38 9.88 -4.67 -5.86
N ASN A 39 9.38 -5.68 -5.15
CA ASN A 39 9.20 -5.64 -3.69
C ASN A 39 10.50 -5.31 -2.98
N LYS A 40 11.58 -6.05 -3.29
CA LYS A 40 12.89 -5.82 -2.67
C LYS A 40 13.44 -4.43 -2.99
N ALA A 41 13.28 -3.97 -4.23
CA ALA A 41 13.77 -2.66 -4.64
C ALA A 41 12.98 -1.52 -3.97
N LEU A 42 11.65 -1.63 -3.87
CA LEU A 42 10.84 -0.66 -3.16
C LEU A 42 11.16 -0.63 -1.66
N PHE A 43 11.36 -1.78 -1.04
CA PHE A 43 11.80 -1.88 0.36
C PHE A 43 13.10 -1.07 0.59
N LEU A 44 14.12 -1.26 -0.27
CA LEU A 44 15.39 -0.55 -0.17
C LEU A 44 15.24 0.97 -0.42
N GLU A 45 14.43 1.35 -1.42
CA GLU A 45 14.17 2.76 -1.75
C GLU A 45 13.42 3.50 -0.64
N LEU A 46 12.53 2.81 0.09
CA LEU A 46 11.86 3.39 1.26
C LEU A 46 12.80 3.47 2.47
N GLN A 47 13.66 2.47 2.68
CA GLN A 47 14.68 2.53 3.74
C GLN A 47 15.71 3.64 3.50
N SER A 48 16.13 3.89 2.26
CA SER A 48 17.07 4.99 1.94
C SER A 48 16.48 6.36 2.25
N ARG A 49 15.14 6.48 2.26
CA ARG A 49 14.38 7.65 2.71
C ARG A 49 14.25 7.73 4.24
N LYS A 50 14.96 6.87 4.98
CA LYS A 50 14.96 6.77 6.45
C LYS A 50 13.61 6.37 7.04
N LEU A 51 12.77 5.69 6.28
CA LEU A 51 11.51 5.13 6.77
C LEU A 51 11.76 3.76 7.41
N ARG A 52 11.08 3.49 8.52
CA ARG A 52 10.95 2.15 9.07
C ARG A 52 10.03 1.33 8.17
N VAL A 53 10.56 0.26 7.60
CA VAL A 53 9.82 -0.64 6.71
C VAL A 53 10.00 -2.07 7.17
N GLU A 54 8.88 -2.77 7.33
CA GLU A 54 8.86 -4.21 7.59
C GLU A 54 8.39 -4.94 6.34
N ASN A 55 9.11 -5.98 5.93
CA ASN A 55 8.78 -6.80 4.77
C ASN A 55 8.09 -8.08 5.24
N GLN A 56 6.95 -8.42 4.65
CA GLN A 56 6.20 -9.64 4.95
C GLN A 56 5.89 -9.82 6.46
N LYS A 57 5.59 -8.72 7.16
CA LYS A 57 5.16 -8.77 8.57
C LYS A 57 3.80 -9.45 8.66
N ARG A 58 3.68 -10.44 9.55
CA ARG A 58 2.39 -11.05 9.89
C ARG A 58 1.53 -10.07 10.68
N ILE A 59 0.32 -9.80 10.20
CA ILE A 59 -0.67 -8.96 10.89
C ILE A 59 -1.98 -9.71 11.11
N ASP A 60 -2.61 -9.42 12.23
CA ASP A 60 -3.87 -10.04 12.61
C ASP A 60 -5.03 -9.43 11.83
N ILE A 61 -5.99 -10.28 11.45
CA ILE A 61 -7.23 -9.92 10.80
C ILE A 61 -8.39 -10.22 11.74
N PHE A 62 -9.29 -9.26 11.85
CA PHE A 62 -10.40 -9.26 12.78
C PHE A 62 -11.75 -9.21 12.06
N HIS A 63 -12.75 -9.86 12.67
CA HIS A 63 -14.17 -9.72 12.37
C HIS A 63 -14.89 -9.52 13.70
N ASN A 64 -15.63 -8.42 13.86
CA ASN A 64 -16.32 -8.07 15.12
C ASN A 64 -15.40 -8.17 16.37
N ASN A 65 -14.18 -7.63 16.27
CA ASN A 65 -13.13 -7.68 17.29
C ASN A 65 -12.57 -9.09 17.62
N GLU A 66 -13.04 -10.14 16.96
CA GLU A 66 -12.47 -11.48 17.08
C GLU A 66 -11.42 -11.70 16.00
N LYS A 67 -10.26 -12.25 16.38
CA LYS A 67 -9.20 -12.60 15.43
C LYS A 67 -9.65 -13.81 14.60
N ILE A 68 -9.76 -13.62 13.29
CA ILE A 68 -10.17 -14.67 12.34
C ILE A 68 -9.01 -15.23 11.51
N GLY A 69 -7.82 -14.63 11.60
CA GLY A 69 -6.67 -15.10 10.86
C GLY A 69 -5.50 -14.13 10.85
N VAL A 70 -4.57 -14.42 9.94
CA VAL A 70 -3.36 -13.63 9.70
C VAL A 70 -3.29 -13.29 8.22
N TYR A 71 -2.88 -12.06 7.93
CA TYR A 71 -2.53 -11.58 6.60
C TYR A 71 -1.07 -11.11 6.61
N ILE A 72 -0.42 -11.22 5.46
CA ILE A 72 0.98 -10.83 5.28
C ILE A 72 0.99 -9.87 4.08
N PRO A 73 0.90 -8.55 4.30
CA PRO A 73 1.12 -7.58 3.22
C PRO A 73 2.57 -7.64 2.76
N ASP A 74 2.80 -7.15 1.54
CA ASP A 74 4.15 -7.03 0.99
C ASP A 74 5.06 -6.19 1.88
N LEU A 75 4.60 -4.99 2.26
CA LEU A 75 5.35 -4.08 3.12
C LEU A 75 4.44 -3.38 4.13
N ILE A 76 5.02 -3.02 5.26
CA ILE A 76 4.42 -2.12 6.25
C ILE A 76 5.38 -0.96 6.51
N VAL A 77 4.90 0.26 6.32
CA VAL A 77 5.67 1.50 6.48
C VAL A 77 5.24 2.19 7.77
N GLU A 78 6.22 2.48 8.62
CA GLU A 78 6.09 3.17 9.91
C GLU A 78 5.06 2.56 10.87
N ASP A 79 4.72 1.27 10.70
CA ASP A 79 3.61 0.60 11.42
C ASP A 79 2.27 1.35 11.26
N LYS A 80 2.09 2.05 10.13
CA LYS A 80 0.94 2.92 9.84
C LYS A 80 0.25 2.63 8.51
N ILE A 81 1.02 2.21 7.51
CA ILE A 81 0.56 2.04 6.13
C ILE A 81 0.96 0.66 5.65
N LEU A 82 -0.02 -0.12 5.18
CA LEU A 82 0.26 -1.35 4.44
C LEU A 82 0.43 -1.07 2.95
N ILE A 83 1.28 -1.84 2.28
CA ILE A 83 1.47 -1.81 0.84
C ILE A 83 1.29 -3.23 0.32
N GLU A 84 0.51 -3.35 -0.75
CA GLU A 84 0.37 -4.57 -1.56
C GLU A 84 0.84 -4.22 -2.98
N LEU A 85 1.73 -5.05 -3.51
CA LEU A 85 2.34 -4.89 -4.82
C LEU A 85 1.73 -5.88 -5.81
N LYS A 86 1.69 -5.46 -7.06
CA LYS A 86 1.40 -6.30 -8.21
C LYS A 86 2.34 -5.93 -9.34
N VAL A 87 2.72 -6.92 -10.15
CA VAL A 87 3.32 -6.70 -11.46
C VAL A 87 2.48 -7.41 -12.51
N LYS A 88 1.56 -6.68 -13.14
CA LYS A 88 0.69 -7.21 -14.20
C LYS A 88 0.17 -6.13 -15.12
N GLN A 89 -0.37 -6.56 -16.26
CA GLN A 89 -0.91 -5.66 -17.28
C GLN A 89 -2.04 -4.75 -16.74
N PHE A 90 -2.93 -5.28 -15.89
CA PHE A 90 -4.02 -4.52 -15.29
C PHE A 90 -4.41 -5.07 -13.91
N LEU A 91 -4.81 -4.17 -12.99
CA LEU A 91 -5.47 -4.57 -11.74
C LEU A 91 -6.87 -5.11 -12.06
N SER A 92 -7.17 -6.30 -11.55
CA SER A 92 -8.51 -6.88 -11.64
C SER A 92 -9.40 -6.36 -10.50
N ARG A 93 -10.72 -6.50 -10.66
CA ARG A 93 -11.67 -6.24 -9.57
C ARG A 93 -11.45 -7.13 -8.35
N SER A 94 -10.85 -8.32 -8.54
CA SER A 94 -10.54 -9.22 -7.45
C SER A 94 -9.43 -8.68 -6.55
N ASP A 95 -8.42 -8.04 -7.15
CA ASP A 95 -7.31 -7.43 -6.41
C ASP A 95 -7.79 -6.30 -5.52
N ASP A 96 -8.55 -5.36 -6.07
CA ASP A 96 -9.13 -4.26 -5.30
C ASP A 96 -9.98 -4.78 -4.14
N ARG A 97 -10.81 -5.80 -4.37
CA ARG A 97 -11.69 -6.37 -3.35
C ARG A 97 -10.92 -7.11 -2.27
N GLN A 98 -9.92 -7.90 -2.63
CA GLN A 98 -9.10 -8.63 -1.67
C GLN A 98 -8.33 -7.64 -0.79
N PHE A 99 -7.64 -6.69 -1.42
CA PHE A 99 -6.92 -5.62 -0.73
C PHE A 99 -7.82 -4.85 0.24
N TRP A 100 -9.01 -4.45 -0.21
CA TRP A 100 -9.97 -3.71 0.62
C TRP A 100 -10.46 -4.52 1.83
N ARG A 101 -10.74 -5.82 1.65
CA ARG A 101 -11.17 -6.71 2.75
C ARG A 101 -10.09 -6.84 3.82
N TYR A 102 -8.84 -7.04 3.41
CA TYR A 102 -7.74 -7.15 4.38
C TYR A 102 -7.43 -5.83 5.07
N LEU A 103 -7.45 -4.69 4.36
CA LEU A 103 -7.31 -3.38 4.99
C LEU A 103 -8.40 -3.17 6.06
N LYS A 104 -9.67 -3.44 5.71
CA LYS A 104 -10.81 -3.35 6.63
C LYS A 104 -10.70 -4.25 7.86
N GLY A 105 -10.21 -5.47 7.68
CA GLY A 105 -10.05 -6.45 8.76
C GLY A 105 -8.81 -6.21 9.61
N SER A 106 -7.90 -5.33 9.21
CA SER A 106 -6.67 -5.03 9.95
C SER A 106 -6.83 -3.86 10.92
N ASN A 107 -5.80 -3.62 11.75
CA ASN A 107 -5.71 -2.42 12.58
C ASN A 107 -5.21 -1.17 11.82
N TYR A 108 -4.96 -1.28 10.51
CA TYR A 108 -4.45 -0.19 9.68
C TYR A 108 -5.60 0.59 9.03
N LYS A 109 -5.50 1.92 9.06
CA LYS A 109 -6.49 2.82 8.44
C LYS A 109 -6.16 3.15 6.98
N LEU A 110 -4.92 2.97 6.56
CA LEU A 110 -4.45 3.36 5.23
C LEU A 110 -3.65 2.25 4.58
N GLY A 111 -3.89 2.04 3.29
CA GLY A 111 -3.05 1.18 2.49
C GLY A 111 -2.89 1.66 1.05
N PHE A 112 -1.84 1.14 0.40
CA PHE A 112 -1.61 1.28 -1.02
C PHE A 112 -1.68 -0.07 -1.73
N LEU A 113 -2.50 -0.15 -2.79
CA LEU A 113 -2.40 -1.20 -3.79
C LEU A 113 -1.67 -0.61 -5.01
N ILE A 114 -0.50 -1.16 -5.33
CA ILE A 114 0.40 -0.60 -6.33
C ILE A 114 0.67 -1.63 -7.41
N ASN A 115 0.37 -1.29 -8.66
CA ASN A 115 0.69 -2.11 -9.80
C ASN A 115 1.84 -1.47 -10.59
N PHE A 116 3.00 -2.12 -10.59
CA PHE A 116 4.14 -1.78 -11.45
C PHE A 116 3.94 -2.45 -12.82
N GLY A 117 2.89 -2.04 -13.53
CA GLY A 117 2.52 -2.65 -14.80
C GLY A 117 3.45 -2.23 -15.95
N PRO A 118 3.57 -3.06 -17.01
CA PRO A 118 4.46 -2.80 -18.15
C PRO A 118 4.11 -1.49 -18.89
N GLN A 119 2.84 -1.10 -18.90
CA GLN A 119 2.39 0.13 -19.58
C GLN A 119 2.41 1.37 -18.68
N LYS A 120 2.13 1.21 -17.39
CA LYS A 120 2.09 2.32 -16.43
C LYS A 120 2.24 1.83 -14.99
N LEU A 121 2.76 2.73 -14.15
CA LEU A 121 2.60 2.65 -12.70
C LEU A 121 1.19 3.07 -12.30
N GLU A 122 0.47 2.20 -11.60
CA GLU A 122 -0.85 2.50 -11.03
C GLU A 122 -0.78 2.43 -9.50
N ILE A 123 -1.19 3.51 -8.82
CA ILE A 123 -1.15 3.62 -7.36
C ILE A 123 -2.56 3.92 -6.84
N LYS A 124 -3.16 2.97 -6.12
CA LYS A 124 -4.45 3.16 -5.43
C LYS A 124 -4.23 3.34 -3.93
N ARG A 125 -4.44 4.56 -3.44
CA ARG A 125 -4.48 4.89 -2.00
C ARG A 125 -5.89 4.67 -1.47
N ARG A 126 -6.06 3.80 -0.48
CA ARG A 126 -7.35 3.56 0.17
C ARG A 126 -7.28 3.95 1.64
N VAL A 127 -8.30 4.66 2.09
CA VAL A 127 -8.50 5.02 3.50
C VAL A 127 -9.73 4.29 3.99
N PHE A 128 -9.57 3.53 5.05
CA PHE A 128 -10.66 2.95 5.81
C PHE A 128 -10.69 3.64 7.18
N ASP A 129 -11.82 4.29 7.46
CA ASP A 129 -12.10 4.82 8.79
C ASP A 129 -13.31 4.08 9.38
N LYS A 130 -13.17 3.64 10.63
CA LYS A 130 -14.20 2.88 11.34
C LYS A 130 -15.42 3.73 11.70
N ALA A 131 -15.29 5.05 11.73
CA ALA A 131 -16.34 6.01 12.10
C ALA A 131 -17.61 6.01 11.22
N ARG A 132 -17.65 5.23 10.13
CA ARG A 132 -18.84 5.07 9.28
C ARG A 132 -19.67 3.81 9.59
N TYR A 133 -19.33 3.07 10.64
CA TYR A 133 -19.98 1.81 11.00
C TYR A 133 -20.33 1.68 12.49
N GLU A 134 -20.30 2.79 13.23
CA GLU A 134 -20.94 2.93 14.56
C GLU A 134 -22.24 3.73 14.43
#